data_AF-A0A258L962-F1
#
_entry.id   AF-A0A258L962-F1
#
_cell.length_a   1.000
_cell.length_b   1.000
_cell.length_c   1.000
_cell.angle_alpha   90.00
_cell.angle_beta   90.00
_cell.angle_gamma   90.00
#
_symmetry.space_group_name_H-M   'P 1'
#
loop_
_entity.id
_entity.type
_entity.pdbx_description
1 polymer ?
#
loop_
_entity_poly.entity_id
_entity_poly.type
_entity_poly.pdbx_seq_one_letter_code
_entity_poly.pdbx_strand_id
1 'polypeptide(L)'
;MTNTSHCLLKTVSTLLISLCISACGSSDYAANSDIDLNKSFASEAGGSLINAMTGEPSGLISMIAGESASSAISSNIFNSLLKYDKNLELEGDLVERWQISADQKTIVFTLKPNLKWADNKPLTSADVLFTWQAVTDEKTASPYASDFQLVKKAEAPDPLTFKVTYAEAYAPALDSWAGLQILPKHLLQGQDLHTTAFARKPVGSHYYKLDSWAHG
;
A
#
# COMPACT_ATOMS: atom_id res chain seq x y z
N MET A 1 -12.48 77.27 -33.38
CA MET A 1 -12.84 77.41 -31.94
C MET A 1 -14.03 76.50 -31.71
N THR A 2 -14.09 75.52 -30.81
CA THR A 2 -13.16 74.90 -29.86
C THR A 2 -13.84 73.57 -29.51
N ASN A 3 -13.13 72.46 -29.72
CA ASN A 3 -13.57 71.09 -29.49
C ASN A 3 -12.92 70.64 -28.18
N THR A 4 -13.62 70.71 -27.05
CA THR A 4 -13.03 70.40 -25.73
C THR A 4 -13.91 69.53 -24.82
N SER A 5 -15.12 69.15 -25.21
CA SER A 5 -16.06 68.46 -24.30
C SER A 5 -16.13 66.94 -24.44
N HIS A 6 -15.46 66.33 -25.44
CA HIS A 6 -15.50 64.87 -25.66
C HIS A 6 -14.25 64.10 -25.20
N CYS A 7 -13.24 64.78 -24.66
CA CYS A 7 -12.02 64.11 -24.20
C CYS A 7 -12.12 63.60 -22.75
N LEU A 8 -12.90 64.28 -21.89
CA LEU A 8 -13.00 63.96 -20.46
C LEU A 8 -13.93 62.77 -20.14
N LEU A 9 -14.94 62.49 -20.97
CA LEU A 9 -15.87 61.39 -20.71
C LEU A 9 -15.34 60.02 -21.14
N LYS A 10 -14.41 59.98 -22.11
CA LYS A 10 -13.80 58.74 -22.59
C LYS A 10 -12.63 58.27 -21.74
N THR A 11 -11.99 59.14 -20.96
CA THR A 11 -10.87 58.78 -20.07
C THR A 11 -11.33 58.24 -18.72
N VAL A 12 -12.52 58.62 -18.24
CA VAL A 12 -13.07 58.09 -16.98
C VAL A 12 -13.63 56.68 -17.15
N SER A 13 -14.15 56.33 -18.33
CA SER A 13 -14.72 55.00 -18.59
C SER A 13 -13.67 53.89 -18.83
N THR A 14 -12.46 54.23 -19.28
CA THR A 14 -11.36 53.26 -19.44
C THR A 14 -10.57 53.03 -18.14
N LEU A 15 -10.68 53.92 -17.15
CA LEU A 15 -10.00 53.76 -15.87
C LEU A 15 -10.78 52.84 -14.89
N LEU A 16 -12.11 52.72 -15.04
CA LEU A 16 -12.92 51.84 -14.18
C LEU A 16 -12.89 50.35 -14.58
N ILE A 17 -12.61 50.03 -15.84
CA ILE A 17 -12.55 48.63 -16.31
C ILE A 17 -11.20 47.98 -15.99
N SER A 18 -10.15 48.78 -15.75
CA SER A 18 -8.85 48.25 -15.33
C SER A 18 -8.78 47.87 -13.85
N LEU A 19 -9.79 48.22 -13.04
CA LEU A 19 -9.78 47.97 -11.59
C LEU A 19 -10.51 46.67 -11.19
N CYS A 20 -11.23 46.02 -12.12
CA CYS A 20 -11.99 44.80 -11.83
C CYS A 20 -11.25 43.50 -12.18
N ILE A 21 -10.05 43.55 -12.78
CA ILE A 21 -9.30 42.34 -13.17
C ILE A 21 -8.35 41.86 -12.05
N SER A 22 -8.09 42.67 -11.02
CA SER A 22 -7.18 42.31 -9.93
C SER A 22 -7.83 41.51 -8.79
N ALA A 23 -9.13 41.19 -8.87
CA ALA A 23 -9.87 40.57 -7.76
C ALA A 23 -10.00 39.04 -7.81
N CYS A 24 -9.40 38.37 -8.80
CA CYS A 24 -9.33 36.90 -8.84
C CYS A 24 -7.87 36.39 -8.91
N GLY A 25 -6.96 37.12 -8.28
CA GLY A 25 -5.53 36.83 -8.29
C GLY A 25 -4.89 36.79 -6.90
N SER A 26 -5.63 36.41 -5.86
CA SER A 26 -5.06 35.98 -4.58
C SER A 26 -5.40 34.52 -4.37
N SER A 27 -4.86 33.67 -5.24
CA SER A 27 -4.55 32.32 -4.82
C SER A 27 -3.35 32.45 -3.90
N ASP A 28 -3.59 32.47 -2.58
CA ASP A 28 -2.59 32.24 -1.54
C ASP A 28 -2.06 30.80 -1.64
N TYR A 29 -1.54 30.41 -2.81
CA TYR A 29 -0.51 29.40 -2.85
C TYR A 29 0.70 30.08 -2.26
N ALA A 30 0.91 29.87 -0.96
CA ALA A 30 2.16 30.13 -0.29
C ALA A 30 3.26 29.36 -1.03
N ALA A 31 3.80 29.99 -2.06
CA ALA A 31 4.97 29.54 -2.77
C ALA A 31 6.17 29.71 -1.83
N ASN A 32 6.83 28.59 -1.55
CA ASN A 32 8.07 28.47 -0.79
C ASN A 32 8.02 28.95 0.67
N SER A 33 7.45 28.12 1.55
CA SER A 33 8.22 27.79 2.74
C SER A 33 9.37 26.89 2.30
N ASP A 34 10.63 27.32 2.43
CA ASP A 34 11.77 26.41 2.40
C ASP A 34 11.52 25.35 3.49
N ILE A 35 10.95 24.22 3.09
CA ILE A 35 10.76 23.08 3.98
C ILE A 35 12.15 22.52 4.20
N ASP A 36 12.76 22.86 5.32
CA ASP A 36 13.98 22.21 5.77
C ASP A 36 13.66 20.74 6.07
N LEU A 37 13.93 19.88 5.08
CA LEU A 37 13.74 18.43 5.16
C LEU A 37 14.61 17.78 6.26
N ASN A 38 15.61 18.50 6.79
CA ASN A 38 16.47 18.03 7.88
C ASN A 38 16.00 18.51 9.25
N LYS A 39 14.98 19.37 9.31
CA LYS A 39 14.43 19.86 10.57
C LYS A 39 13.60 18.75 11.21
N SER A 40 13.95 18.38 12.44
CA SER A 40 13.14 17.48 13.24
C SER A 40 11.87 18.21 13.69
N PHE A 41 10.71 17.66 13.32
CA PHE A 41 9.41 18.12 13.80
C PHE A 41 9.01 17.29 15.01
N ALA A 42 8.41 17.93 16.02
CA ALA A 42 7.83 17.20 17.13
C ALA A 42 6.66 16.34 16.61
N SER A 43 6.52 15.12 17.14
CA SER A 43 5.37 14.27 16.81
C SER A 43 4.10 14.92 17.36
N GLU A 44 3.21 15.36 16.47
CA GLU A 44 1.88 15.82 16.81
C GLU A 44 0.86 14.72 16.58
N ALA A 45 -0.12 14.60 17.49
CA ALA A 45 -1.17 13.59 17.38
C ALA A 45 -2.32 14.10 16.51
N GLY A 46 -2.79 13.25 15.59
CA GLY A 46 -3.91 13.56 14.70
C GLY A 46 -3.46 14.10 13.34
N GLY A 47 -4.43 14.62 12.58
CA GLY A 47 -4.25 15.07 11.20
C GLY A 47 -4.99 14.19 10.19
N SER A 48 -4.99 14.62 8.92
CA SER A 48 -5.55 13.87 7.81
C SER A 48 -4.62 13.96 6.62
N LEU A 49 -4.25 12.80 6.08
CA LEU A 49 -3.50 12.69 4.85
C LEU A 49 -4.49 12.41 3.71
N ILE A 50 -4.56 13.33 2.74
CA ILE A 50 -5.34 13.14 1.52
C ILE A 50 -4.35 12.84 0.40
N ASN A 51 -4.37 11.60 -0.09
CA ASN A 51 -3.58 11.19 -1.23
C ASN A 51 -4.49 11.09 -2.47
N ALA A 52 -4.18 11.85 -3.51
CA ALA A 52 -4.92 11.78 -4.77
C ALA A 52 -4.40 10.61 -5.62
N MET A 53 -5.32 9.77 -6.08
CA MET A 53 -5.02 8.63 -6.94
C MET A 53 -5.71 8.77 -8.29
N THR A 54 -5.06 8.30 -9.35
CA THR A 54 -5.54 8.43 -10.73
C THR A 54 -6.57 7.38 -11.14
N GLY A 55 -6.74 6.33 -10.34
CA GLY A 55 -7.68 5.24 -10.60
C GLY A 55 -8.23 4.66 -9.31
N GLU A 56 -9.45 4.14 -9.40
CA GLU A 56 -10.07 3.40 -8.30
C GLU A 56 -9.57 1.94 -8.30
N PRO A 57 -9.20 1.39 -7.13
CA PRO A 57 -8.82 -0.02 -7.04
C PRO A 57 -9.97 -0.94 -7.44
N SER A 58 -9.68 -2.02 -8.17
CA SER A 58 -10.71 -3.02 -8.50
C SER A 58 -11.12 -3.88 -7.29
N GLY A 59 -10.20 -4.07 -6.34
CA GLY A 59 -10.44 -4.78 -5.09
C GLY A 59 -9.19 -4.83 -4.21
N LEU A 60 -9.33 -4.82 -2.89
CA LEU A 60 -8.20 -4.66 -1.96
C LEU A 60 -7.46 -5.98 -1.64
N ILE A 61 -7.77 -7.06 -2.35
CA ILE A 61 -6.90 -8.25 -2.38
C ILE A 61 -5.92 -8.04 -3.55
N SER A 62 -4.84 -7.30 -3.30
CA SER A 62 -3.91 -6.92 -4.37
C SER A 62 -3.23 -8.11 -5.03
N MET A 63 -3.07 -9.22 -4.30
CA MET A 63 -2.61 -10.50 -4.85
C MET A 63 -3.52 -11.07 -5.95
N ILE A 64 -4.72 -10.54 -6.12
CA ILE A 64 -5.66 -10.89 -7.19
C ILE A 64 -5.81 -9.74 -8.19
N ALA A 65 -5.96 -8.51 -7.69
CA ALA A 65 -6.19 -7.33 -8.53
C ALA A 65 -5.01 -7.02 -9.48
N GLY A 66 -3.77 -7.20 -9.04
CA GLY A 66 -2.56 -7.05 -9.86
C GLY A 66 -2.20 -5.61 -10.28
N GLU A 67 -3.11 -4.65 -10.09
CA GLU A 67 -2.93 -3.26 -10.48
C GLU A 67 -2.46 -2.36 -9.31
N SER A 68 -1.87 -1.22 -9.66
CA SER A 68 -1.14 -0.38 -8.70
C SER A 68 -2.03 0.41 -7.76
N ALA A 69 -3.28 0.74 -8.12
CA ALA A 69 -4.22 1.42 -7.24
C ALA A 69 -4.62 0.51 -6.07
N SER A 70 -4.91 -0.77 -6.31
CA SER A 70 -5.16 -1.75 -5.24
C SER A 70 -3.94 -1.88 -4.34
N SER A 71 -2.75 -1.99 -4.91
CA SER A 71 -1.49 -2.12 -4.15
C SER A 71 -1.21 -0.89 -3.28
N ALA A 72 -1.49 0.32 -3.79
CA ALA A 72 -1.27 1.57 -3.07
C ALA A 72 -2.14 1.69 -1.81
N ILE A 73 -3.36 1.12 -1.82
CA ILE A 73 -4.24 1.10 -0.65
C ILE A 73 -3.97 -0.13 0.22
N SER A 74 -3.88 -1.33 -0.37
CA SER A 74 -3.77 -2.58 0.37
C SER A 74 -2.47 -2.70 1.16
N SER A 75 -1.37 -2.09 0.70
CA SER A 75 -0.08 -2.06 1.43
C SER A 75 -0.17 -1.30 2.77
N ASN A 76 -1.19 -0.47 2.95
CA ASN A 76 -1.47 0.17 4.23
C ASN A 76 -2.32 -0.69 5.17
N ILE A 77 -2.94 -1.76 4.65
CA ILE A 77 -3.91 -2.63 5.34
C ILE A 77 -3.31 -3.99 5.67
N PHE A 78 -2.49 -4.56 4.79
CA PHE A 78 -1.87 -5.87 4.94
C PHE A 78 -0.35 -5.75 5.08
N ASN A 79 0.23 -6.61 5.92
CA ASN A 79 1.68 -6.78 6.01
C ASN A 79 2.16 -7.96 5.16
N SER A 80 3.45 -7.94 4.84
CA SER A 80 4.18 -9.07 4.25
C SER A 80 5.13 -9.69 5.29
N LEU A 81 5.85 -10.75 4.95
CA LEU A 81 6.87 -11.28 5.87
C LEU A 81 8.02 -10.28 6.06
N LEU A 82 8.48 -9.70 4.96
CA LEU A 82 9.56 -8.73 4.88
C LEU A 82 9.05 -7.41 4.30
N LYS A 83 9.85 -6.36 4.44
CA LYS A 83 9.64 -5.09 3.74
C LYS A 83 10.98 -4.43 3.45
N TYR A 84 10.94 -3.38 2.63
CA TYR A 84 12.07 -2.49 2.42
C TYR A 84 12.07 -1.36 3.44
N ASP A 85 13.23 -1.10 4.04
CA ASP A 85 13.45 0.07 4.87
C ASP A 85 13.68 1.32 4.00
N LYS A 86 13.95 2.46 4.66
CA LYS A 86 14.22 3.74 3.98
C LYS A 86 15.47 3.75 3.10
N ASN A 87 16.37 2.77 3.28
CA ASN A 87 17.61 2.62 2.53
C ASN A 87 17.47 1.57 1.41
N LEU A 88 16.27 1.02 1.19
CA LEU A 88 15.99 -0.08 0.27
C LEU A 88 16.67 -1.40 0.69
N GLU A 89 16.91 -1.57 1.99
CA GLU A 89 17.38 -2.82 2.56
C GLU A 89 16.19 -3.64 3.06
N LEU A 90 16.26 -4.97 2.91
CA LEU A 90 15.22 -5.86 3.41
C LEU A 90 15.28 -5.97 4.94
N GLU A 91 14.15 -5.74 5.59
CA GLU A 91 13.94 -5.93 7.02
C GLU A 91 12.69 -6.76 7.32
N GLY A 92 12.57 -7.22 8.57
CA GLY A 92 11.44 -8.05 9.01
C GLY A 92 10.18 -7.23 9.33
N ASP A 93 9.08 -7.48 8.62
CA ASP A 93 7.80 -6.83 8.88
C ASP A 93 6.93 -7.66 9.85
N LEU A 94 6.43 -8.82 9.43
CA LEU A 94 5.81 -9.80 10.34
C LEU A 94 6.82 -10.72 11.02
N VAL A 95 8.06 -10.76 10.56
CA VAL A 95 9.09 -11.68 11.08
C VAL A 95 10.08 -10.96 11.99
N GLU A 96 10.52 -11.65 13.05
CA GLU A 96 11.63 -11.19 13.88
C GLU A 96 12.98 -11.43 13.21
N ARG A 97 13.10 -12.52 12.44
CA ARG A 97 14.32 -12.93 11.73
C ARG A 97 14.01 -14.00 10.68
N TRP A 98 14.95 -14.21 9.78
CA TRP A 98 14.96 -15.35 8.86
C TRP A 98 16.36 -15.96 8.75
N GLN A 99 16.42 -17.22 8.35
CA GLN A 99 17.66 -17.99 8.21
C GLN A 99 17.66 -18.71 6.87
N ILE A 100 18.75 -18.58 6.12
CA ILE A 100 18.95 -19.27 4.85
C ILE A 100 19.90 -20.45 5.11
N SER A 101 19.54 -21.64 4.63
CA SER A 101 20.40 -22.82 4.74
C SER A 101 21.70 -22.67 3.94
N ALA A 102 22.73 -23.44 4.30
CA ALA A 102 24.04 -23.38 3.64
C ALA A 102 23.99 -23.71 2.14
N ASP A 103 23.04 -24.54 1.71
CA ASP A 103 22.80 -24.87 0.29
C ASP A 103 21.95 -23.82 -0.44
N GLN A 104 21.53 -22.75 0.25
CA GLN A 104 20.70 -21.64 -0.26
C GLN A 104 19.32 -22.05 -0.79
N LYS A 105 18.81 -23.22 -0.39
CA LYS A 105 17.53 -23.75 -0.87
C LYS A 105 16.41 -23.68 0.17
N THR A 106 16.70 -23.42 1.43
CA THR A 106 15.69 -23.36 2.48
C THR A 106 15.76 -22.03 3.19
N ILE A 107 14.60 -21.40 3.37
CA ILE A 107 14.46 -20.21 4.20
C ILE A 107 13.51 -20.53 5.34
N VAL A 108 13.94 -20.24 6.56
CA VAL A 108 13.11 -20.36 7.77
C VAL A 108 12.83 -18.96 8.29
N PHE A 109 11.58 -18.57 8.27
CA PHE A 109 11.07 -17.32 8.82
C PHE A 109 10.54 -17.57 10.23
N THR A 110 10.97 -16.75 11.19
CA THR A 110 10.42 -16.75 12.55
C THR A 110 9.55 -15.50 12.71
N LEU A 111 8.25 -15.69 12.89
CA LEU A 111 7.27 -14.62 13.06
C LEU A 111 7.44 -13.95 14.44
N LYS A 112 7.13 -12.66 14.51
CA LYS A 112 7.04 -11.93 15.78
C LYS A 112 5.94 -12.56 16.65
N PRO A 113 6.12 -12.63 17.99
CA PRO A 113 5.09 -13.15 18.87
C PRO A 113 3.90 -12.17 18.97
N ASN A 114 2.73 -12.69 19.33
CA ASN A 114 1.52 -11.92 19.63
C ASN A 114 0.96 -11.06 18.48
N LEU A 115 1.28 -11.40 17.23
CA LEU A 115 0.68 -10.76 16.06
C LEU A 115 -0.82 -11.03 16.03
N LYS A 116 -1.58 -10.00 15.62
CA LYS A 116 -3.03 -10.05 15.54
C LYS A 116 -3.52 -9.36 14.28
N TRP A 117 -4.59 -9.91 13.73
CA TRP A 117 -5.45 -9.22 12.78
C TRP A 117 -6.24 -8.11 13.48
N ALA A 118 -6.78 -7.17 12.71
CA ALA A 118 -7.58 -6.07 13.24
C ALA A 118 -8.88 -6.54 13.94
N ASP A 119 -9.33 -7.77 13.70
CA ASP A 119 -10.44 -8.42 14.41
C ASP A 119 -10.02 -9.15 15.70
N ASN A 120 -8.77 -8.96 16.13
CA ASN A 120 -8.13 -9.56 17.30
C ASN A 120 -7.84 -11.08 17.20
N LYS A 121 -8.07 -11.71 16.04
CA LYS A 121 -7.62 -13.10 15.83
C LYS A 121 -6.09 -13.16 15.73
N PRO A 122 -5.45 -14.23 16.23
CA PRO A 122 -4.01 -14.41 16.07
C PRO A 122 -3.62 -14.46 14.59
N LEU A 123 -2.56 -13.76 14.22
CA LEU A 123 -1.88 -13.91 12.93
C LEU A 123 -0.72 -14.87 13.11
N THR A 124 -0.68 -15.93 12.32
CA THR A 124 0.27 -17.05 12.48
C THR A 124 0.89 -17.49 11.16
N SER A 125 1.89 -18.37 11.23
CA SER A 125 2.49 -19.03 10.05
C SER A 125 1.46 -19.80 9.21
N ALA A 126 0.31 -20.19 9.78
CA ALA A 126 -0.77 -20.83 9.04
C ALA A 126 -1.46 -19.88 8.06
N ASP A 127 -1.51 -18.58 8.36
CA ASP A 127 -2.01 -17.54 7.45
C ASP A 127 -1.03 -17.33 6.28
N VAL A 128 0.28 -17.38 6.57
CA VAL A 128 1.34 -17.30 5.57
C VAL A 128 1.27 -18.46 4.60
N LEU A 129 1.17 -19.69 5.13
CA LEU A 129 1.02 -20.90 4.32
C LEU A 129 -0.25 -20.85 3.48
N PHE A 130 -1.38 -20.46 4.07
CA PHE A 130 -2.63 -20.29 3.34
C PHE A 130 -2.50 -19.28 2.20
N THR A 131 -1.88 -18.14 2.46
CA THR A 131 -1.70 -17.07 1.47
C THR A 131 -0.89 -17.57 0.28
N TRP A 132 0.27 -18.18 0.54
CA TRP A 132 1.10 -18.75 -0.52
C TRP A 132 0.35 -19.81 -1.33
N GLN A 133 -0.38 -20.72 -0.68
CA GLN A 133 -1.21 -21.72 -1.36
C GLN A 133 -2.29 -21.08 -2.23
N ALA A 134 -3.00 -20.08 -1.69
CA ALA A 134 -4.08 -19.42 -2.41
C ALA A 134 -3.57 -18.66 -3.64
N VAL A 135 -2.43 -17.96 -3.52
CA VAL A 135 -1.80 -17.21 -4.62
C VAL A 135 -1.25 -18.14 -5.69
N THR A 136 -0.71 -19.31 -5.31
CA THR A 136 -0.11 -20.27 -6.26
C THR A 136 -1.09 -21.31 -6.80
N ASP A 137 -2.34 -21.35 -6.32
CA ASP A 137 -3.38 -22.21 -6.87
C ASP A 137 -3.69 -21.79 -8.31
N GLU A 138 -3.59 -22.74 -9.25
CA GLU A 138 -3.90 -22.54 -10.67
C GLU A 138 -5.32 -22.00 -10.88
N LYS A 139 -6.27 -22.35 -10.02
CA LYS A 139 -7.65 -21.86 -10.08
C LYS A 139 -7.78 -20.41 -9.66
N THR A 140 -6.93 -19.95 -8.75
CA THR A 140 -6.87 -18.54 -8.38
C THR A 140 -6.30 -17.72 -9.52
N ALA A 141 -5.39 -18.28 -10.32
CA ALA A 141 -4.78 -17.59 -11.46
C ALA A 141 -4.22 -16.20 -11.09
N SER A 142 -3.56 -16.10 -9.93
CA SER A 142 -2.96 -14.85 -9.46
C SER A 142 -1.85 -14.39 -10.42
N PRO A 143 -1.74 -13.09 -10.72
CA PRO A 143 -0.63 -12.55 -11.50
C PRO A 143 0.73 -12.70 -10.81
N TYR A 144 0.76 -13.00 -9.50
CA TYR A 144 1.98 -13.16 -8.69
C TYR A 144 2.39 -14.63 -8.50
N ALA A 145 1.64 -15.60 -9.05
CA ALA A 145 1.92 -17.02 -8.87
C ALA A 145 3.33 -17.42 -9.34
N SER A 146 3.83 -16.78 -10.41
CA SER A 146 5.15 -17.05 -10.98
C SER A 146 6.31 -16.73 -10.05
N ASP A 147 6.13 -15.79 -9.11
CA ASP A 147 7.18 -15.40 -8.16
C ASP A 147 7.56 -16.55 -7.21
N PHE A 148 6.66 -17.54 -7.08
CA PHE A 148 6.82 -18.68 -6.20
C PHE A 148 7.01 -20.01 -6.96
N GLN A 149 7.18 -19.99 -8.28
CA GLN A 149 7.22 -21.20 -9.12
C GLN A 149 8.33 -22.20 -8.73
N LEU A 150 9.42 -21.72 -8.12
CA LEU A 150 10.55 -22.56 -7.69
C LEU A 150 10.38 -23.12 -6.27
N VAL A 151 9.33 -22.73 -5.55
CA VAL A 151 9.01 -23.29 -4.23
C VAL A 151 8.55 -24.73 -4.41
N LYS A 152 9.34 -25.67 -3.88
CA LYS A 152 8.96 -27.09 -3.85
C LYS A 152 8.09 -27.45 -2.66
N LYS A 153 8.28 -26.76 -1.55
CA LYS A 153 7.56 -27.05 -0.31
C LYS A 153 7.47 -25.80 0.55
N ALA A 154 6.30 -25.55 1.12
CA ALA A 154 6.11 -24.58 2.19
C ALA A 154 5.42 -25.27 3.38
N GLU A 155 5.83 -24.94 4.59
CA GLU A 155 5.41 -25.59 5.83
C GLU A 155 5.22 -24.56 6.94
N ALA A 156 4.23 -24.80 7.78
CA ALA A 156 3.95 -24.04 9.00
C ALA A 156 3.92 -25.02 10.20
N PRO A 157 5.09 -25.54 10.65
CA PRO A 157 5.15 -26.61 11.66
C PRO A 157 4.63 -26.18 13.04
N ASP A 158 4.68 -24.88 13.33
CA ASP A 158 4.16 -24.28 14.55
C ASP A 158 3.70 -22.83 14.23
N PRO A 159 2.94 -22.16 15.12
CA PRO A 159 2.35 -20.84 14.85
C PRO A 159 3.34 -19.73 14.49
N LEU A 160 4.63 -19.85 14.85
CA LEU A 160 5.64 -18.81 14.66
C LEU A 160 6.70 -19.18 13.62
N THR A 161 6.72 -20.42 13.14
CA THR A 161 7.71 -20.85 12.13
C THR A 161 7.03 -21.02 10.79
N PHE A 162 7.51 -20.31 9.77
CA PHE A 162 7.20 -20.59 8.38
C PHE A 162 8.46 -21.00 7.65
N LYS A 163 8.44 -22.16 6.99
CA LYS A 163 9.60 -22.73 6.30
C LYS A 163 9.26 -22.93 4.83
N VAL A 164 10.14 -22.47 3.96
CA VAL A 164 10.06 -22.69 2.51
C VAL A 164 11.32 -23.42 2.03
N THR A 165 11.14 -24.38 1.14
CA THR A 165 12.21 -25.10 0.45
C THR A 165 12.02 -24.98 -1.06
N TYR A 166 13.10 -24.60 -1.74
CA TYR A 166 13.19 -24.38 -3.18
C TYR A 166 13.84 -25.55 -3.91
N ALA A 167 13.55 -25.67 -5.21
CA ALA A 167 14.21 -26.64 -6.10
C ALA A 167 15.73 -26.41 -6.20
N GLU A 168 16.08 -25.13 -6.29
CA GLU A 168 17.41 -24.59 -6.50
C GLU A 168 17.54 -23.24 -5.79
N ALA A 169 18.75 -22.70 -5.72
CA ALA A 169 18.95 -21.37 -5.15
C ALA A 169 18.22 -20.34 -6.02
N TYR A 170 17.40 -19.50 -5.40
CA TYR A 170 16.59 -18.50 -6.09
C TYR A 170 16.91 -17.12 -5.53
N ALA A 171 17.66 -16.32 -6.29
CA ALA A 171 18.13 -15.02 -5.83
C ALA A 171 17.00 -14.04 -5.42
N PRO A 172 15.86 -13.96 -6.15
CA PRO A 172 14.73 -13.10 -5.77
C PRO A 172 13.91 -13.61 -4.58
N ALA A 173 14.24 -14.75 -3.96
CA ALA A 173 13.36 -15.41 -2.99
C ALA A 173 12.87 -14.48 -1.88
N LEU A 174 13.77 -13.71 -1.25
CA LEU A 174 13.37 -12.79 -0.17
C LEU A 174 12.48 -11.66 -0.67
N ASP A 175 12.72 -11.15 -1.88
CA ASP A 175 11.89 -10.10 -2.49
C ASP A 175 10.47 -10.59 -2.76
N SER A 176 10.31 -11.83 -3.26
CA SER A 176 8.98 -12.45 -3.42
C SER A 176 8.21 -12.51 -2.10
N TRP A 177 8.89 -12.82 -0.98
CA TRP A 177 8.27 -12.83 0.36
C TRP A 177 8.06 -11.43 0.96
N ALA A 178 8.72 -10.40 0.44
CA ALA A 178 8.43 -9.00 0.74
C ALA A 178 7.19 -8.50 -0.03
N GLY A 179 6.97 -9.02 -1.24
CA GLY A 179 5.80 -8.70 -2.07
C GLY A 179 4.51 -9.43 -1.66
N LEU A 180 4.60 -10.57 -0.96
CA LEU A 180 3.45 -11.38 -0.60
C LEU A 180 2.67 -10.79 0.59
N GLN A 181 1.58 -10.08 0.30
CA GLN A 181 0.67 -9.58 1.33
C GLN A 181 -0.09 -10.74 1.99
N ILE A 182 0.11 -10.92 3.30
CA ILE A 182 -0.48 -12.02 4.06
C ILE A 182 -1.98 -11.79 4.23
N LEU A 183 -2.76 -12.85 3.97
CA LEU A 183 -4.21 -12.87 3.99
C LEU A 183 -4.76 -13.68 5.18
N PRO A 184 -5.87 -13.25 5.80
CA PRO A 184 -6.45 -13.94 6.96
C PRO A 184 -7.12 -15.25 6.55
N LYS A 185 -6.49 -16.37 6.89
CA LYS A 185 -7.00 -17.71 6.56
C LYS A 185 -8.42 -17.91 7.10
N HIS A 186 -8.69 -17.45 8.32
CA HIS A 186 -9.98 -17.65 8.98
C HIS A 186 -11.16 -16.93 8.31
N LEU A 187 -10.91 -15.97 7.43
CA LEU A 187 -11.94 -15.25 6.68
C LEU A 187 -12.05 -15.70 5.22
N LEU A 188 -10.95 -16.20 4.65
CA LEU A 188 -10.82 -16.45 3.22
C LEU A 188 -10.74 -17.93 2.83
N GLN A 189 -10.50 -18.84 3.79
CA GLN A 189 -10.49 -20.26 3.49
C GLN A 189 -11.84 -20.71 2.92
N GLY A 190 -11.80 -21.27 1.71
CA GLY A 190 -13.00 -21.76 0.99
C GLY A 190 -13.79 -20.67 0.26
N GLN A 191 -13.33 -19.42 0.27
CA GLN A 191 -13.89 -18.34 -0.53
C GLN A 191 -13.23 -18.30 -1.91
N ASP A 192 -13.97 -17.81 -2.90
CA ASP A 192 -13.38 -17.39 -4.18
C ASP A 192 -12.80 -15.99 -4.02
N LEU A 193 -11.48 -15.87 -4.19
CA LEU A 193 -10.75 -14.61 -3.98
C LEU A 193 -11.07 -13.54 -5.04
N HIS A 194 -11.63 -13.92 -6.20
CA HIS A 194 -12.05 -12.96 -7.24
C HIS A 194 -13.38 -12.28 -6.93
N THR A 195 -14.26 -12.96 -6.18
CA THR A 195 -15.65 -12.53 -5.99
C THR A 195 -16.03 -12.26 -4.54
N THR A 196 -15.17 -12.60 -3.59
CA THR A 196 -15.41 -12.39 -2.16
C THR A 196 -15.65 -10.92 -1.81
N ALA A 197 -16.65 -10.70 -0.94
CA ALA A 197 -16.92 -9.38 -0.37
C ALA A 197 -15.76 -8.83 0.46
N PHE A 198 -14.83 -9.69 0.88
CA PHE A 198 -13.61 -9.30 1.59
C PHE A 198 -12.78 -8.29 0.80
N ALA A 199 -12.76 -8.38 -0.54
CA ALA A 199 -12.05 -7.43 -1.39
C ALA A 199 -12.56 -5.98 -1.25
N ARG A 200 -13.78 -5.77 -0.77
CA ARG A 200 -14.37 -4.44 -0.52
C ARG A 200 -14.39 -4.07 0.97
N LYS A 201 -14.15 -5.03 1.87
CA LYS A 201 -14.20 -4.85 3.33
C LYS A 201 -13.10 -5.70 3.99
N PRO A 202 -11.81 -5.39 3.74
CA PRO A 202 -10.72 -6.19 4.23
C PRO A 202 -10.54 -6.05 5.75
N VAL A 203 -10.16 -7.16 6.40
CA VAL A 203 -9.61 -7.15 7.76
C VAL A 203 -8.10 -7.32 7.62
N GLY A 204 -7.38 -6.23 7.87
CA GLY A 204 -5.93 -6.16 7.74
C GLY A 204 -5.16 -6.53 9.01
N SER A 205 -3.84 -6.52 8.89
CA SER A 205 -2.87 -6.69 9.99
C SER A 205 -2.05 -5.43 10.27
N HIS A 206 -2.17 -4.43 9.39
CA HIS A 206 -1.32 -3.24 9.38
C HIS A 206 -1.97 -2.07 10.16
N TYR A 207 -1.28 -0.93 10.23
CA TYR A 207 -1.68 0.25 11.00
C TYR A 207 -3.00 0.91 10.53
N TYR A 208 -3.40 0.74 9.27
CA TYR A 208 -4.65 1.30 8.75
C TYR A 208 -5.71 0.21 8.56
N LYS A 209 -6.96 0.61 8.78
CA LYS A 209 -8.15 -0.18 8.46
C LYS A 209 -9.01 0.60 7.47
N LEU A 210 -9.67 -0.09 6.56
CA LEU A 210 -10.67 0.53 5.71
C LEU A 210 -11.87 0.95 6.56
N ASP A 211 -12.20 2.24 6.56
CA ASP A 211 -13.39 2.77 7.23
C ASP A 211 -14.60 2.77 6.28
N SER A 212 -14.44 3.40 5.12
CA SER A 212 -15.48 3.47 4.09
C SER A 212 -14.88 3.44 2.68
N TRP A 213 -15.69 3.01 1.72
CA TRP A 213 -15.35 3.01 0.30
C TRP A 213 -16.57 3.47 -0.51
N ALA A 214 -16.51 4.71 -0.99
CA ALA A 214 -17.44 5.26 -1.97
C ALA A 214 -16.90 5.05 -3.38
N HIS A 215 -17.70 4.45 -4.27
CA HIS A 215 -17.33 4.25 -5.67
C HIS A 215 -17.30 5.59 -6.41
N GLY A 216 -16.33 5.76 -7.31
CA GLY A 216 -16.16 6.98 -8.11
C GLY A 216 -17.09 7.09 -9.32
#